data_AF-A0A820PL83-F1
#
_entry.id   AF-A0A820PL83-F1
#
_cell.length_a   1.000
_cell.length_b   1.000
_cell.length_c   1.000
_cell.angle_alpha   90.00
_cell.angle_beta   90.00
_cell.angle_gamma   90.00
#
_symmetry.space_group_name_H-M   'P 1'
#
loop_
_entity.id
_entity.type
_entity.pdbx_description
1 polymer ?
#
loop_
_entity_poly.entity_id
_entity_poly.type
_entity_poly.pdbx_seq_one_letter_code
_entity_poly.pdbx_strand_id
1 'polypeptide(L)'
;IPHQFVKETCEKLKDKIKKDAFALTLVKGFYVDEKTNELQLVSEIITKTLNIPCLSMMGANIANEVAEKVFCEATIGSRDDKHSETVRELIDTPVFRLRFYPDVEIIEMLGALKMLLQC
;
A
#
# COMPACT_ATOMS: atom_id res chain seq x y z
N ILE A 1 3.40 -6.15 7.54
CA ILE A 1 3.13 -7.60 7.70
C ILE A 1 3.30 -8.30 6.36
N PRO A 2 3.73 -9.58 6.33
CA PRO A 2 3.76 -10.35 5.09
C PRO A 2 2.38 -10.46 4.43
N HIS A 3 2.34 -10.55 3.10
CA HIS A 3 1.10 -10.51 2.32
C HIS A 3 0.09 -11.58 2.76
N GLN A 4 0.53 -12.81 3.07
CA GLN A 4 -0.36 -13.91 3.47
C GLN A 4 -1.21 -13.62 4.71
N PHE A 5 -0.82 -12.66 5.56
CA PHE A 5 -1.51 -12.35 6.81
C PHE A 5 -2.49 -11.17 6.71
N VAL A 6 -2.56 -10.46 5.58
CA VAL A 6 -3.39 -9.24 5.49
C VAL A 6 -4.87 -9.55 5.67
N LYS A 7 -5.41 -10.57 4.99
CA LYS A 7 -6.83 -10.99 5.12
C LYS A 7 -7.20 -11.27 6.57
N GLU A 8 -6.46 -12.16 7.24
CA GLU A 8 -6.70 -12.52 8.64
C GLU A 8 -6.59 -11.31 9.58
N THR A 9 -5.62 -10.43 9.34
CA THR A 9 -5.42 -9.20 10.14
C THR A 9 -6.60 -8.24 9.96
N CYS A 10 -7.07 -8.04 8.73
CA CYS A 10 -8.21 -7.17 8.45
C CYS A 10 -9.49 -7.70 9.13
N GLU A 11 -9.74 -9.02 9.09
CA GLU A 11 -10.90 -9.60 9.77
C GLU A 11 -10.86 -9.39 11.29
N LYS A 12 -9.67 -9.47 11.92
CA LYS A 12 -9.52 -9.21 13.36
C LYS A 12 -9.75 -7.74 13.74
N LEU A 13 -9.48 -6.81 12.81
CA LEU A 13 -9.63 -5.36 12.98
C LEU A 13 -11.01 -4.84 12.57
N LYS A 14 -11.82 -5.67 11.91
CA LYS A 14 -13.18 -5.34 11.50
C LYS A 14 -13.98 -4.77 12.68
N ASP A 15 -14.70 -3.69 12.43
CA ASP A 15 -15.51 -2.93 13.40
C ASP A 15 -14.75 -2.34 14.60
N LYS A 16 -13.41 -2.38 14.60
CA LYS A 16 -12.54 -1.81 15.65
C LYS A 16 -11.75 -0.59 15.20
N ILE A 17 -11.95 -0.17 13.96
CA ILE A 17 -11.28 1.00 13.36
C ILE A 17 -12.28 2.17 13.32
N LYS A 18 -11.78 3.40 13.48
CA LYS A 18 -12.62 4.60 13.36
C LYS A 18 -13.14 4.74 11.92
N LYS A 19 -14.36 5.27 11.78
CA LYS A 19 -15.03 5.41 10.48
C LYS A 19 -14.37 6.44 9.55
N ASP A 20 -13.61 7.38 10.11
CA ASP A 20 -12.88 8.43 9.40
C ASP A 20 -11.40 8.07 9.17
N ALA A 21 -10.98 6.87 9.54
CA ALA A 21 -9.62 6.41 9.30
C ALA A 21 -9.41 6.10 7.81
N PHE A 22 -8.14 6.13 7.39
CA PHE A 22 -7.68 5.57 6.12
C PHE A 22 -6.47 4.67 6.37
N ALA A 23 -6.18 3.79 5.42
CA ALA A 23 -5.04 2.88 5.45
C ALA A 23 -4.00 3.26 4.39
N LEU A 24 -2.74 2.90 4.64
CA LEU A 24 -1.66 2.93 3.66
C LEU A 24 -1.01 1.54 3.62
N THR A 25 -1.16 0.82 2.50
CA THR A 25 -0.51 -0.49 2.31
C THR A 25 0.87 -0.33 1.66
N LEU A 26 1.85 -1.05 2.20
CA LEU A 26 3.20 -1.21 1.62
C LEU A 26 3.42 -2.64 1.12
N VAL A 27 2.38 -3.49 1.24
CA VAL A 27 2.47 -4.90 0.89
C VAL A 27 2.52 -5.02 -0.63
N LYS A 28 3.59 -5.62 -1.14
CA LYS A 28 3.76 -5.94 -2.56
C LYS A 28 3.14 -7.30 -2.86
N GLY A 29 2.36 -7.38 -3.93
CA GLY A 29 1.74 -8.61 -4.40
C GLY A 29 0.23 -8.45 -4.62
N PHE A 30 -0.40 -9.57 -4.99
CA PHE A 30 -1.84 -9.68 -5.19
C PHE A 30 -2.32 -11.04 -4.68
N TYR A 31 -3.63 -11.17 -4.51
CA TYR A 31 -4.28 -12.44 -4.26
C TYR A 31 -4.96 -12.92 -5.54
N VAL A 32 -5.08 -14.23 -5.68
CA VAL A 32 -5.91 -14.83 -6.72
C VAL A 32 -7.10 -15.46 -6.00
N ASP A 33 -8.31 -15.10 -6.41
CA ASP A 33 -9.51 -15.79 -5.96
C ASP A 33 -9.57 -17.16 -6.65
N GLU A 34 -9.50 -18.24 -5.87
CA GLU A 34 -9.47 -19.61 -6.41
C GLU A 34 -10.79 -20.01 -7.12
N LYS A 35 -11.90 -19.32 -6.84
CA LYS A 35 -13.20 -19.63 -7.42
C LYS A 35 -13.43 -18.89 -8.73
N THR A 36 -13.06 -17.60 -8.77
CA THR A 36 -13.28 -16.76 -9.96
C THR A 36 -12.06 -16.64 -10.86
N ASN A 37 -10.88 -17.06 -10.39
CA ASN A 37 -9.57 -16.81 -11.00
C ASN A 37 -9.27 -15.31 -11.20
N GLU A 38 -9.92 -14.44 -10.43
CA GLU A 38 -9.70 -13.00 -10.50
C GLU A 38 -8.55 -12.56 -9.60
N LEU A 39 -7.78 -11.59 -10.09
CA LEU A 39 -6.74 -10.93 -9.32
C LEU A 39 -7.37 -9.89 -8.39
N GLN A 40 -7.01 -9.95 -7.11
CA GLN A 40 -7.44 -9.00 -6.09
C GLN A 40 -6.24 -8.27 -5.52
N LEU A 41 -6.33 -6.94 -5.50
CA LEU A 41 -5.30 -6.09 -4.92
C LEU A 41 -5.43 -6.07 -3.38
N VAL A 42 -4.31 -5.81 -2.71
CA VAL A 42 -4.28 -5.73 -1.24
C VAL A 42 -5.06 -4.50 -0.76
N SER A 43 -4.93 -3.36 -1.45
CA SER A 43 -5.71 -2.15 -1.11
C SER A 43 -7.22 -2.39 -1.23
N GLU A 44 -7.67 -3.16 -2.22
CA GLU A 44 -9.08 -3.53 -2.38
C GLU A 44 -9.58 -4.41 -1.24
N ILE A 45 -8.79 -5.39 -0.81
CA ILE A 45 -9.13 -6.27 0.31
C ILE A 45 -9.26 -5.45 1.60
N ILE A 46 -8.30 -4.57 1.88
CA ILE A 46 -8.34 -3.69 3.06
C ILE A 46 -9.59 -2.82 3.01
N THR A 47 -9.85 -2.20 1.85
CA THR A 47 -11.01 -1.31 1.65
C THR A 47 -12.32 -2.07 1.87
N LYS A 48 -12.48 -3.26 1.28
CA LYS A 48 -13.69 -4.08 1.38
C LYS A 48 -13.91 -4.63 2.80
N THR A 49 -12.86 -5.11 3.47
CA THR A 49 -12.99 -5.73 4.80
C THR A 49 -13.17 -4.70 5.91
N LEU A 50 -12.44 -3.57 5.86
CA LEU A 50 -12.44 -2.57 6.93
C LEU A 50 -13.37 -1.37 6.66
N ASN A 51 -13.92 -1.26 5.44
CA ASN A 51 -14.79 -0.18 5.01
C ASN A 51 -14.17 1.22 5.21
N ILE A 52 -12.89 1.35 4.86
CA ILE A 52 -12.11 2.60 4.90
C ILE A 52 -11.29 2.75 3.60
N PRO A 53 -10.94 3.98 3.18
CA PRO A 53 -10.05 4.18 2.04
C PRO A 53 -8.67 3.55 2.28
N CYS A 54 -8.07 2.98 1.24
CA CYS A 54 -6.71 2.46 1.30
C CYS A 54 -5.85 3.06 0.17
N LEU A 55 -4.76 3.70 0.56
CA LEU A 55 -3.68 4.17 -0.32
C LEU A 55 -2.64 3.05 -0.46
N SER A 56 -1.83 3.10 -1.52
CA SER A 56 -0.79 2.11 -1.78
C SER A 56 0.56 2.78 -2.01
N MET A 57 1.61 2.34 -1.31
CA MET A 57 2.97 2.87 -1.48
C MET A 57 3.88 1.81 -2.10
N MET A 58 4.46 2.14 -3.25
CA MET A 58 5.40 1.31 -3.99
C MET A 58 6.71 2.04 -4.25
N GLY A 59 7.83 1.32 -4.15
CA GLY A 59 9.15 1.90 -4.33
C GLY A 59 10.27 0.87 -4.20
N ALA A 60 11.47 1.30 -4.59
CA ALA A 60 12.71 0.55 -4.40
C ALA A 60 13.24 0.80 -2.98
N ASN A 61 12.45 0.36 -1.99
CA ASN A 61 12.68 0.69 -0.60
C ASN A 61 13.22 -0.56 0.10
N ILE A 62 14.54 -0.70 0.19
CA ILE A 62 15.18 -1.73 1.02
C ILE A 62 15.21 -1.20 2.45
N ALA A 63 14.58 -1.92 3.38
CA ALA A 63 14.38 -1.45 4.75
C ALA A 63 15.69 -1.01 5.44
N ASN A 64 16.80 -1.73 5.19
CA ASN A 64 18.11 -1.39 5.75
C ASN A 64 18.65 -0.07 5.18
N GLU A 65 18.53 0.16 3.87
CA GLU A 65 18.97 1.40 3.23
C GLU A 65 18.18 2.61 3.73
N VAL A 66 16.86 2.44 3.90
CA VAL A 66 15.99 3.47 4.51
C VAL A 66 16.45 3.78 5.93
N ALA A 67 16.76 2.75 6.74
CA ALA A 67 17.22 2.93 8.11
C ALA A 67 18.60 3.61 8.19
N GLU A 68 19.47 3.35 7.21
CA GLU A 68 20.78 3.98 7.06
C GLU A 68 20.72 5.38 6.44
N LYS A 69 19.51 5.91 6.19
CA LYS A 69 19.27 7.22 5.56
C LYS A 69 19.90 7.36 4.17
N VAL A 70 20.05 6.24 3.47
CA VAL A 70 20.39 6.25 2.05
C VAL A 70 19.20 6.83 1.30
N PHE A 71 19.48 7.77 0.40
CA PHE A 71 18.44 8.42 -0.38
C PHE A 71 17.62 7.40 -1.17
N CYS A 72 16.30 7.43 -1.00
CA CYS A 72 15.37 6.65 -1.80
C CYS A 72 14.04 7.38 -2.01
N GLU A 73 13.29 6.92 -3.01
CA GLU A 73 12.01 7.49 -3.40
C GLU A 73 10.91 6.43 -3.37
N ALA A 74 9.71 6.86 -2.99
CA ALA A 74 8.51 6.03 -3.05
C ALA A 74 7.37 6.77 -3.76
N THR A 75 6.58 6.02 -4.52
CA THR A 75 5.37 6.49 -5.18
C THR A 75 4.15 5.98 -4.43
N ILE A 76 3.23 6.87 -4.12
CA ILE A 76 1.99 6.58 -3.43
C ILE A 76 0.83 6.76 -4.41
N GLY A 77 0.03 5.72 -4.58
CA GLY A 77 -1.29 5.82 -5.20
C GLY A 77 -2.29 6.34 -4.19
N SER A 78 -2.94 7.46 -4.50
CA SER A 78 -3.95 8.11 -3.66
C SER A 78 -4.93 8.90 -4.51
N ARG A 79 -6.22 8.76 -4.21
CA ARG A 79 -7.31 9.49 -4.87
C ARG A 79 -7.73 10.77 -4.14
N ASP A 80 -7.24 10.94 -2.92
CA ASP A 80 -7.66 12.02 -2.01
C ASP A 80 -6.44 12.87 -1.67
N ASP A 81 -6.52 14.15 -2.01
CA ASP A 81 -5.44 15.10 -1.77
C ASP A 81 -5.19 15.31 -0.28
N LYS A 82 -6.22 15.25 0.58
CA LYS A 82 -6.05 15.41 2.04
C LYS A 82 -5.31 14.24 2.64
N HIS A 83 -5.62 13.01 2.21
CA HIS A 83 -4.85 11.83 2.63
C HIS A 83 -3.41 11.92 2.11
N SER A 84 -3.22 12.41 0.88
CA SER A 84 -1.89 12.61 0.30
C SER A 84 -1.05 13.61 1.08
N GLU A 85 -1.62 14.76 1.46
CA GLU A 85 -0.98 15.76 2.31
C GLU A 85 -0.62 15.18 3.67
N THR A 86 -1.56 14.48 4.32
CA THR A 86 -1.32 13.81 5.60
C THR A 86 -0.14 12.84 5.52
N VAL A 87 -0.10 12.00 4.48
CA VAL A 87 1.00 11.03 4.31
C VAL A 87 2.32 11.74 4.00
N ARG A 88 2.29 12.83 3.23
CA ARG A 88 3.48 13.62 2.94
C ARG A 88 4.08 14.20 4.22
N GLU A 89 3.26 14.80 5.07
CA GLU A 89 3.71 15.38 6.35
C GLU A 89 4.30 14.32 7.30
N LEU A 90 3.77 13.10 7.26
CA LEU A 90 4.21 12.02 8.15
C LEU A 90 5.48 11.31 7.69
N ILE A 91 5.70 11.18 6.38
CA ILE A 91 6.69 10.23 5.83
C ILE A 91 7.74 10.91 4.93
N ASP A 92 7.43 12.04 4.29
CA ASP A 92 8.34 12.69 3.34
C ASP A 92 9.49 13.38 4.08
N THR A 93 10.73 12.96 3.78
CA THR A 93 11.95 13.52 4.36
C THR A 93 12.98 13.80 3.26
N PRO A 94 14.05 14.57 3.52
CA PRO A 94 15.09 14.82 2.51
C PRO A 94 15.74 13.55 1.94
N VAL A 95 15.77 12.45 2.71
CA VAL A 95 16.35 11.16 2.31
C VAL A 95 15.30 10.12 1.89
N PHE A 96 14.02 10.39 2.11
CA PHE A 96 12.91 9.53 1.72
C PHE A 96 11.81 10.36 1.08
N ARG A 97 11.88 10.54 -0.25
CA ARG A 97 11.02 11.47 -0.99
C ARG A 97 9.76 10.78 -1.52
N LEU A 98 8.62 11.43 -1.34
CA LEU A 98 7.32 10.90 -1.79
C LEU A 98 6.81 11.55 -3.08
N ARG A 99 6.42 10.71 -4.04
CA ARG A 99 5.65 11.07 -5.23
C ARG A 99 4.23 10.55 -5.08
N PHE A 100 3.24 11.26 -5.61
CA PHE A 100 1.84 10.87 -5.53
C PHE A 100 1.27 10.71 -6.94
N TYR A 101 0.38 9.74 -7.11
CA TYR A 101 -0.30 9.42 -8.36
C TYR A 101 -1.78 9.14 -8.08
N PRO A 102 -2.72 9.59 -8.94
CA PRO A 102 -4.15 9.52 -8.65
C PRO A 102 -4.74 8.10 -8.64
N ASP A 103 -4.04 7.11 -9.20
CA ASP A 103 -4.54 5.73 -9.31
C ASP A 103 -3.83 4.76 -8.35
N VAL A 104 -4.57 4.25 -7.37
CA VAL A 104 -4.07 3.30 -6.37
C VAL A 104 -3.71 1.96 -7.03
N GLU A 105 -4.57 1.48 -7.92
CA GLU A 105 -4.48 0.17 -8.55
C GLU A 105 -3.28 0.10 -9.48
N ILE A 106 -3.06 1.15 -10.28
CA ILE A 106 -1.91 1.21 -11.21
C ILE A 106 -0.60 1.12 -10.41
N ILE A 107 -0.46 1.94 -9.36
CA ILE A 107 0.74 1.94 -8.53
C ILE A 107 0.95 0.57 -7.88
N GLU A 108 -0.10 -0.01 -7.30
CA GLU A 108 -0.02 -1.31 -6.64
C GLU A 108 0.33 -2.46 -7.59
N MET A 109 -0.31 -2.49 -8.77
CA MET A 109 -0.05 -3.48 -9.81
C MET A 109 1.39 -3.38 -10.32
N LEU A 110 1.92 -2.18 -10.55
CA LEU A 110 3.32 -1.99 -10.95
C LEU A 110 4.29 -2.52 -9.88
N GLY A 111 3.96 -2.28 -8.60
CA GLY A 111 4.73 -2.81 -7.47
C GLY A 111 4.73 -4.35 -7.41
N ALA A 112 3.57 -4.97 -7.66
CA ALA A 112 3.44 -6.42 -7.67
C ALA A 112 4.12 -7.07 -8.89
N LEU A 113 3.95 -6.50 -10.09
CA LEU A 113 4.57 -7.01 -11.32
C LEU A 113 6.10 -6.97 -11.24
N LYS A 114 6.67 -5.92 -10.64
CA LYS A 114 8.11 -5.83 -10.42
C LYS A 114 8.65 -7.03 -9.64
N MET A 115 7.91 -7.60 -8.69
CA MET A 115 8.36 -8.79 -7.96
C MET A 115 8.44 -10.05 -8.84
N LEU A 116 7.54 -10.19 -9.81
CA LEU A 116 7.53 -11.36 -10.71
C LEU A 116 8.66 -11.32 -11.74
N LEU A 117 9.10 -10.12 -12.13
CA LEU A 117 10.14 -9.92 -13.14
C LEU A 117 11.57 -9.98 -12.59
N GLN A 118 11.75 -10.08 -11.27
CA GLN A 118 13.08 -10.17 -10.62
C GLN A 118 13.64 -11.61 -10.56
N CYS A 119 13.19 -12.50 -11.44
CA CYS A 119 13.77 -13.82 -11.65
C CYS A 119 15.12 -13.77 -12.37
#